data_AF-A0A914SMS2-F1
#
_entry.id   AF-A0A914SMS2-F1
#
_cell.length_a   1.000
_cell.length_b   1.000
_cell.length_c   1.000
_cell.angle_alpha   90.00
_cell.angle_beta   90.00
_cell.angle_gamma   90.00
#
_symmetry.space_group_name_H-M   'P 1'
#
loop_
_entity.id
_entity.type
_entity.pdbx_description
1 polymer ?
#
loop_
_entity_poly.entity_id
_entity_poly.type
_entity_poly.pdbx_seq_one_letter_code
_entity_poly.pdbx_strand_id
1 'polypeptide(L)'
;MRLLSLSPSFLIIYFGLFIPFIFAVDYYELLGVSKDADDRTIRKAFKKLAILKHPDKNKDDPKAHEEFVIINRAYEVLKDEELRKKYDQWGEEGLKDDFQGGNQQYQSYQFYRDNFGIYDDDQEIVTLSRSDFQQSVIDSGDLWFVNFYSTFCSHCHDLAPTWREFAREMEGVVRIGAVNCAEDPMLCQSQNVMGYPSLVLYPNNLFYQGPRTLKGLTDFVMQKIVAEIHRITFKNYLSLSTEWEKYAPFPWVIDFCEDEESCLSKTNRRKLASMLNGLANVGYVTCPEHKRDLLCKKLRDNGIAFYPAGQLMKEQEHEIDSFDPKEIYSAVLNLLPEWNELSDEEYEKILEGNDETTLLRFFDGSKEAEDLSVERELKKLPMMFPDITTKRVDCSKMTDICSELNLKTEDLPKFILFK
;
A
#
# COMPACT_ATOMS: atom_id res chain seq x y z
N MET A 1 -3.22 84.82 57.45
CA MET A 1 -4.32 84.55 56.51
C MET A 1 -3.93 83.31 55.73
N ARG A 2 -4.42 82.13 56.15
CA ARG A 2 -4.07 80.82 55.56
C ARG A 2 -4.97 80.59 54.33
N LEU A 3 -4.37 80.28 53.18
CA LEU A 3 -5.06 79.85 51.97
C LEU A 3 -4.93 78.33 51.83
N LEU A 4 -6.06 77.72 51.45
CA LEU A 4 -6.29 76.29 51.22
C LEU A 4 -5.54 75.78 49.98
N SER A 5 -5.08 74.53 50.00
CA SER A 5 -4.88 73.74 48.77
C SER A 5 -5.14 72.25 49.01
N LEU A 6 -6.00 71.70 48.15
CA LEU A 6 -6.53 70.35 48.10
C LEU A 6 -5.48 69.30 47.68
N SER A 7 -5.75 68.04 48.03
CA SER A 7 -4.96 66.83 47.73
C SER A 7 -4.91 66.44 46.25
N PRO A 8 -3.90 65.71 45.78
CA PRO A 8 -4.01 64.87 44.61
C PRO A 8 -4.04 63.37 44.96
N SER A 9 -5.09 62.72 44.49
CA SER A 9 -5.32 61.28 44.50
C SER A 9 -4.27 60.55 43.65
N PHE A 10 -3.69 59.47 44.18
CA PHE A 10 -2.80 58.57 43.43
C PHE A 10 -3.60 57.78 42.39
N LEU A 11 -3.25 57.95 41.12
CA LEU A 11 -3.79 57.23 39.98
C LEU A 11 -2.86 56.04 39.70
N ILE A 12 -3.30 54.82 40.04
CA ILE A 12 -2.56 53.59 39.74
C ILE A 12 -2.82 53.23 38.27
N ILE A 13 -1.81 53.41 37.42
CA ILE A 13 -1.83 52.97 36.02
C ILE A 13 -1.46 51.49 35.98
N TYR A 14 -2.44 50.62 35.72
CA TYR A 14 -2.23 49.20 35.47
C TYR A 14 -1.71 49.04 34.03
N PHE A 15 -0.39 48.92 33.84
CA PHE A 15 0.18 48.52 32.56
C PHE A 15 -0.09 47.02 32.36
N GLY A 16 -1.16 46.69 31.65
CA GLY A 16 -1.41 45.34 31.18
C GLY A 16 -0.31 44.93 30.19
N LEU A 17 0.55 43.99 30.60
CA LEU A 17 1.44 43.25 29.70
C LEU A 17 0.56 42.44 28.73
N PHE A 18 0.28 43.03 27.57
CA PHE A 18 -0.28 42.30 26.44
C PHE A 18 0.88 41.48 25.85
N ILE A 19 1.01 40.23 26.26
CA ILE A 19 1.90 39.26 25.61
C ILE A 19 1.19 38.88 24.31
N PRO A 20 1.70 39.24 23.12
CA PRO A 20 1.14 38.72 21.89
C PRO A 20 1.45 37.22 21.84
N PHE A 21 0.41 36.40 21.98
CA PHE A 21 0.47 34.99 21.64
C PHE A 21 0.70 34.92 20.13
N ILE A 22 1.95 34.73 19.70
CA ILE A 22 2.24 34.39 18.31
C ILE A 22 1.78 32.94 18.16
N PHE A 23 0.59 32.74 17.59
CA PHE A 23 0.19 31.43 17.10
C PHE A 23 1.10 31.09 15.92
N ALA A 24 2.19 30.37 16.17
CA ALA A 24 2.88 29.66 15.11
C ALA A 24 1.88 28.62 14.57
N VAL A 25 1.44 28.79 13.32
CA VAL A 25 0.50 27.87 12.68
C VAL A 25 1.22 26.56 12.44
N ASP A 26 0.64 25.45 12.88
CA ASP A 26 1.19 24.12 12.69
C ASP A 26 1.23 23.75 11.20
N TYR A 27 2.29 23.07 10.74
CA TYR A 27 2.47 22.74 9.31
C TYR A 27 1.39 21.81 8.76
N TYR A 28 0.84 20.90 9.57
CA TYR A 28 -0.25 20.03 9.12
C TYR A 28 -1.54 20.82 8.98
N GLU A 29 -1.84 21.71 9.93
CA GLU A 29 -2.97 22.64 9.85
C GLU A 29 -2.85 23.57 8.63
N LEU A 30 -1.64 24.08 8.36
CA LEU A 30 -1.38 24.95 7.22
C LEU A 30 -1.64 24.25 5.87
N LEU A 31 -1.27 22.98 5.75
CA LEU A 31 -1.57 22.18 4.57
C LEU A 31 -3.01 21.62 4.57
N GLY A 32 -3.72 21.68 5.70
CA GLY A 32 -5.07 21.13 5.86
C GLY A 32 -5.10 19.61 5.85
N VAL A 33 -4.09 18.98 6.46
CA VAL A 33 -3.94 17.52 6.56
C VAL A 33 -3.83 17.09 8.02
N SER A 34 -4.08 15.81 8.29
CA SER A 34 -3.87 15.23 9.61
C SER A 34 -2.38 14.90 9.84
N LYS A 35 -1.97 14.76 11.10
CA LYS A 35 -0.57 14.43 11.47
C LYS A 35 -0.13 13.04 11.01
N ASP A 36 -1.07 12.12 10.84
CA ASP A 36 -0.88 10.78 10.30
C ASP A 36 -0.99 10.71 8.77
N ALA A 37 -1.15 11.85 8.07
CA ALA A 37 -1.24 11.88 6.62
C ALA A 37 0.01 11.29 5.96
N ASP A 38 -0.20 10.44 4.95
CA ASP A 38 0.87 9.89 4.12
C ASP A 38 1.45 10.96 3.18
N ASP A 39 2.62 10.66 2.62
CA ASP A 39 3.35 11.61 1.75
C ASP A 39 2.54 12.01 0.52
N ARG A 40 1.73 11.08 -0.03
CA ARG A 40 0.83 11.35 -1.15
C ARG A 40 -0.21 12.39 -0.77
N THR A 41 -0.84 12.25 0.39
CA THR A 41 -1.85 13.19 0.91
C THR A 41 -1.23 14.57 1.12
N ILE A 42 -0.04 14.63 1.70
CA ILE A 42 0.73 15.87 1.87
C ILE A 42 1.02 16.53 0.51
N ARG A 43 1.55 15.79 -0.47
CA ARG A 43 1.82 16.31 -1.83
C ARG A 43 0.56 16.81 -2.52
N LYS A 44 -0.55 16.09 -2.43
CA LYS A 44 -1.84 16.50 -3.02
C LYS A 44 -2.38 17.78 -2.38
N ALA A 45 -2.34 17.86 -1.06
CA ALA A 45 -2.75 19.05 -0.32
C ALA A 45 -1.87 20.26 -0.69
N PHE A 46 -0.56 20.07 -0.72
CA PHE A 46 0.38 21.08 -1.18
C PHE A 46 0.11 21.50 -2.62
N LYS A 47 -0.07 20.57 -3.58
CA LYS A 47 -0.37 20.89 -4.99
C LYS A 47 -1.60 21.78 -5.12
N LYS A 48 -2.66 21.47 -4.37
CA LYS A 48 -3.91 22.25 -4.36
C LYS A 48 -3.65 23.68 -3.86
N LEU A 49 -2.94 23.82 -2.74
CA LEU A 49 -2.56 25.13 -2.21
C LEU A 49 -1.61 25.86 -3.15
N ALA A 50 -0.66 25.15 -3.76
CA ALA A 50 0.32 25.71 -4.67
C ALA A 50 -0.38 26.35 -5.88
N ILE A 51 -1.36 25.69 -6.47
CA ILE A 51 -2.15 26.22 -7.59
C ILE A 51 -3.04 27.41 -7.16
N LEU A 52 -3.60 27.37 -5.95
CA LEU A 52 -4.53 28.40 -5.46
C LEU A 52 -3.80 29.66 -5.00
N LYS A 53 -2.72 29.49 -4.23
CA LYS A 53 -2.00 30.54 -3.51
C LYS A 53 -0.75 31.03 -4.23
N HIS A 54 -0.42 30.48 -5.40
CA HIS A 54 0.77 30.92 -6.14
C HIS A 54 0.79 32.45 -6.35
N PRO A 55 1.93 33.14 -6.12
CA PRO A 55 2.03 34.59 -6.32
C PRO A 55 1.69 35.04 -7.73
N ASP A 56 2.05 34.25 -8.77
CA ASP A 56 1.68 34.54 -10.16
C ASP A 56 0.16 34.64 -10.40
N LYS A 57 -0.66 33.96 -9.58
CA LYS A 57 -2.12 34.02 -9.66
C LYS A 57 -2.72 35.09 -8.76
N ASN A 58 -1.99 35.55 -7.75
CA ASN A 58 -2.46 36.46 -6.70
C ASN A 58 -1.63 37.75 -6.72
N LYS A 59 -1.40 38.32 -7.91
CA LYS A 59 -0.50 39.48 -8.11
C LYS A 59 -0.96 40.76 -7.39
N ASP A 60 -2.26 40.87 -7.13
CA ASP A 60 -2.85 42.03 -6.47
C ASP A 60 -2.72 41.97 -4.93
N ASP A 61 -2.34 40.80 -4.37
CA ASP A 61 -2.11 40.62 -2.95
C ASP A 61 -0.62 40.82 -2.63
N PRO A 62 -0.25 41.90 -1.89
CA PRO A 62 1.14 42.16 -1.54
C PRO A 62 1.75 41.09 -0.60
N LYS A 63 0.93 40.24 0.04
CA LYS A 63 1.38 39.17 0.93
C LYS A 63 1.46 37.80 0.26
N ALA A 64 1.03 37.66 -1.00
CA ALA A 64 0.95 36.36 -1.66
C ALA A 64 2.29 35.60 -1.67
N HIS A 65 3.41 36.31 -1.87
CA HIS A 65 4.75 35.70 -1.82
C HIS A 65 5.08 35.17 -0.42
N GLU A 66 4.85 35.96 0.62
CA GLU A 66 5.13 35.57 2.01
C GLU A 66 4.27 34.38 2.43
N GLU A 67 2.96 34.42 2.13
CA GLU A 67 2.06 33.29 2.39
C GLU A 67 2.54 32.01 1.69
N PHE A 68 2.94 32.12 0.42
CA PHE A 68 3.40 30.96 -0.35
C PHE A 68 4.70 30.38 0.19
N VAL A 69 5.64 31.23 0.64
CA VAL A 69 6.90 30.78 1.24
C VAL A 69 6.63 29.92 2.49
N ILE A 70 5.65 30.29 3.32
CA ILE A 70 5.27 29.51 4.51
C ILE A 70 4.66 28.17 4.09
N ILE A 71 3.74 28.16 3.12
CA ILE A 71 3.13 26.91 2.60
C ILE A 71 4.20 25.98 2.01
N ASN A 72 5.11 26.52 1.20
CA ASN A 72 6.20 25.74 0.60
C ASN A 72 7.14 25.19 1.68
N ARG A 73 7.44 25.97 2.72
CA ARG A 73 8.25 25.51 3.85
C ARG A 73 7.60 24.34 4.59
N ALA A 74 6.30 24.43 4.88
CA ALA A 74 5.57 23.33 5.50
C ALA A 74 5.65 22.06 4.65
N TYR A 75 5.48 22.18 3.32
CA TYR A 75 5.65 21.04 2.41
C TYR A 75 7.08 20.46 2.43
N GLU A 76 8.11 21.30 2.30
CA GLU A 76 9.51 20.83 2.29
C GLU A 76 9.90 20.10 3.59
N VAL A 77 9.33 20.51 4.73
CA VAL A 77 9.54 19.84 6.01
C VAL A 77 8.74 18.55 6.11
N LEU A 78 7.44 18.59 5.78
CA LEU A 78 6.55 17.44 5.97
C LEU A 78 6.77 16.32 4.94
N LYS A 79 7.36 16.61 3.78
CA LYS A 79 7.69 15.59 2.77
C LYS A 79 8.98 14.82 3.07
N ASP A 80 9.86 15.38 3.91
CA ASP A 80 11.13 14.76 4.26
C ASP A 80 10.98 14.09 5.62
N GLU A 81 11.18 12.77 5.68
CA GLU A 81 10.90 12.00 6.88
C GLU A 81 11.74 12.46 8.09
N GLU A 82 13.01 12.81 7.88
CA GLU A 82 13.91 13.25 8.95
C GLU A 82 13.49 14.64 9.47
N LEU A 83 13.15 15.57 8.57
CA LEU A 83 12.66 16.89 8.95
C LEU A 83 11.28 16.82 9.61
N ARG A 84 10.37 16.01 9.08
CA ARG A 84 9.04 15.77 9.65
C ARG A 84 9.15 15.22 11.06
N LYS A 85 10.01 14.22 11.29
CA LYS A 85 10.26 13.65 12.62
C LYS A 85 10.83 14.68 13.59
N LYS A 86 11.78 15.51 13.17
CA LYS A 86 12.31 16.61 13.98
C LYS A 86 11.22 17.62 14.32
N TYR A 87 10.40 17.99 13.34
CA TYR A 87 9.27 18.89 13.53
C TYR A 87 8.23 18.31 14.51
N ASP A 88 7.90 17.02 14.39
CA ASP A 88 6.95 16.35 15.29
C ASP A 88 7.45 16.31 16.74
N GLN A 89 8.77 16.17 16.94
CA GLN A 89 9.38 16.12 18.27
C GLN A 89 9.58 17.49 18.91
N TRP A 90 9.99 18.49 18.11
CA TRP A 90 10.55 19.75 18.63
C TRP A 90 9.89 21.00 18.04
N GLY A 91 8.90 20.86 17.17
CA GLY A 91 8.29 21.95 16.41
C GLY A 91 9.28 22.67 15.49
N GLU A 92 8.94 23.89 15.09
CA GLU A 92 9.82 24.70 14.22
C GLU A 92 11.19 25.01 14.84
N GLU A 93 11.30 24.99 16.17
CA GLU A 93 12.56 25.29 16.86
C GLU A 93 13.63 24.24 16.60
N GLY A 94 13.24 22.98 16.43
CA GLY A 94 14.15 21.88 16.10
C GLY A 94 14.71 21.92 14.68
N LEU A 95 14.20 22.79 13.82
CA LEU A 95 14.61 22.91 12.42
C LEU A 95 15.68 24.00 12.17
N LYS A 96 16.03 24.79 13.20
CA LYS A 96 16.86 26.00 13.06
C LYS A 96 18.30 25.74 12.55
N ASP A 97 18.86 24.57 12.84
CA ASP A 97 20.22 24.19 12.41
C ASP A 97 20.24 23.53 11.02
N ASP A 98 19.15 22.86 10.62
CA ASP A 98 19.06 22.12 9.35
C ASP A 98 18.60 23.01 8.17
N PHE A 99 18.00 24.17 8.44
CA PHE A 99 17.50 25.10 7.43
C PHE A 99 18.49 26.23 7.06
N GLN A 100 19.80 26.03 7.21
CA GLN A 100 20.82 26.93 6.64
C GLN A 100 20.98 26.70 5.13
N GLY A 101 19.94 26.95 4.33
CA GLY A 101 20.08 26.82 2.86
C GLY A 101 18.83 26.50 2.05
N GLY A 102 17.62 26.65 2.60
CA GLY A 102 16.41 26.61 1.77
C GLY A 102 16.41 27.80 0.82
N ASN A 103 16.91 27.62 -0.40
CA ASN A 103 16.70 28.58 -1.49
C ASN A 103 15.21 28.91 -1.50
N GLN A 104 14.85 30.21 -1.48
CA GLN A 104 13.48 30.73 -1.53
C GLN A 104 12.78 30.46 -2.88
N GLN A 105 13.09 29.34 -3.53
CA GLN A 105 12.68 28.99 -4.87
C GLN A 105 11.62 27.90 -4.79
N TYR A 106 10.38 28.34 -4.66
CA TYR A 106 9.28 27.58 -5.20
C TYR A 106 9.32 27.64 -6.74
N GLN A 107 8.71 26.65 -7.37
CA GLN A 107 8.64 26.55 -8.83
C GLN A 107 7.54 27.45 -9.40
N SER A 108 7.51 27.63 -10.71
CA SER A 108 6.45 28.43 -11.35
C SER A 108 5.05 27.82 -11.16
N TYR A 109 4.01 28.65 -11.28
CA TYR A 109 2.61 28.18 -11.28
C TYR A 109 2.39 27.06 -12.31
N GLN A 110 2.95 27.21 -13.51
CA GLN A 110 2.85 26.23 -14.58
C GLN A 110 3.43 24.87 -14.17
N PHE A 111 4.56 24.87 -13.46
CA PHE A 111 5.18 23.64 -12.97
C PHE A 111 4.25 22.91 -11.99
N TYR A 112 3.68 23.60 -11.01
CA TYR A 112 2.79 22.96 -10.03
C TYR A 112 1.51 22.44 -10.66
N ARG A 113 1.04 23.09 -11.73
CA ARG A 113 -0.15 22.65 -12.46
C ARG A 113 0.13 21.40 -13.31
N ASP A 114 1.23 21.40 -14.06
CA ASP A 114 1.41 20.43 -15.16
C ASP A 114 2.47 19.37 -14.87
N ASN A 115 3.45 19.66 -14.00
CA ASN A 115 4.62 18.79 -13.78
C ASN A 115 4.71 18.20 -12.37
N PHE A 116 4.12 18.85 -11.37
CA PHE A 116 4.18 18.38 -9.99
C PHE A 116 3.22 17.21 -9.73
N GLY A 117 3.72 16.18 -9.05
CA GLY A 117 2.91 15.02 -8.65
C GLY A 117 2.37 14.23 -9.85
N ILE A 118 3.24 13.89 -10.82
CA ILE A 118 2.84 13.22 -12.08
C ILE A 118 1.95 11.99 -11.83
N TYR A 119 2.22 11.23 -10.76
CA TYR A 119 1.50 9.99 -10.43
C TYR A 119 0.69 10.04 -9.13
N ASP A 120 0.51 11.22 -8.51
CA ASP A 120 -0.16 11.33 -7.19
C ASP A 120 -1.65 10.97 -7.25
N ASP A 121 -2.26 11.04 -8.44
CA ASP A 121 -3.65 10.66 -8.70
C ASP A 121 -3.82 9.20 -9.13
N ASP A 122 -2.73 8.47 -9.34
CA ASP A 122 -2.74 7.08 -9.81
C ASP A 122 -2.53 6.14 -8.63
N GLN A 123 -3.59 5.43 -8.20
CA GLN A 123 -3.56 4.57 -7.01
C GLN A 123 -2.67 3.34 -7.21
N GLU A 124 -2.59 2.83 -8.44
CA GLU A 124 -1.82 1.64 -8.79
C GLU A 124 -0.30 1.90 -8.87
N ILE A 125 0.12 3.18 -8.81
CA ILE A 125 1.52 3.59 -8.86
C ILE A 125 1.94 4.09 -7.49
N VAL A 126 2.79 3.33 -6.79
CA VAL A 126 3.36 3.75 -5.51
C VAL A 126 4.48 4.76 -5.77
N THR A 127 4.36 5.94 -5.19
CA THR A 127 5.42 6.96 -5.24
C THR A 127 6.37 6.70 -4.10
N LEU A 128 7.63 6.46 -4.43
CA LEU A 128 8.66 6.00 -3.49
C LEU A 128 9.67 7.11 -3.24
N SER A 129 10.23 7.15 -2.04
CA SER A 129 11.28 8.05 -1.59
C SER A 129 12.45 7.24 -1.02
N ARG A 130 13.58 7.88 -0.72
CA ARG A 130 14.70 7.19 -0.06
C ARG A 130 14.31 6.51 1.25
N SER A 131 13.31 7.02 1.96
CA SER A 131 12.99 6.54 3.29
C SER A 131 12.19 5.24 3.28
N ASP A 132 11.34 5.03 2.27
CA ASP A 132 10.54 3.81 2.13
C ASP A 132 11.10 2.82 1.09
N PHE A 133 11.99 3.25 0.19
CA PHE A 133 12.44 2.42 -0.94
C PHE A 133 13.05 1.09 -0.49
N GLN A 134 13.91 1.10 0.53
CA GLN A 134 14.58 -0.10 1.01
C GLN A 134 13.56 -1.13 1.51
N GLN A 135 12.68 -0.73 2.42
CA GLN A 135 11.68 -1.63 3.00
C GLN A 135 10.62 -2.04 1.97
N SER A 136 10.13 -1.09 1.18
CA SER A 136 9.02 -1.31 0.25
C SER A 136 9.43 -2.10 -0.99
N VAL A 137 10.64 -1.89 -1.52
CA VAL A 137 11.08 -2.46 -2.80
C VAL A 137 12.12 -3.56 -2.62
N ILE A 138 13.14 -3.35 -1.79
CA ILE A 138 14.28 -4.28 -1.69
C ILE A 138 13.95 -5.44 -0.76
N ASP A 139 13.37 -5.13 0.40
CA ASP A 139 13.15 -6.10 1.48
C ASP A 139 11.75 -6.73 1.47
N SER A 140 10.85 -6.27 0.59
CA SER A 140 9.45 -6.74 0.60
C SER A 140 9.27 -8.17 0.10
N GLY A 141 10.24 -8.70 -0.67
CA GLY A 141 10.12 -9.99 -1.36
C GLY A 141 9.21 -9.97 -2.59
N ASP A 142 8.53 -8.85 -2.85
CA ASP A 142 7.65 -8.68 -4.01
C ASP A 142 8.43 -8.36 -5.28
N LEU A 143 7.85 -8.71 -6.42
CA LEU A 143 8.34 -8.23 -7.71
C LEU A 143 7.93 -6.76 -7.89
N TRP A 144 8.89 -5.88 -8.14
CA TRP A 144 8.65 -4.45 -8.35
C TRP A 144 9.19 -3.98 -9.69
N PHE A 145 8.41 -3.18 -10.42
CA PHE A 145 8.88 -2.47 -11.60
C PHE A 145 8.80 -0.95 -11.34
N VAL A 146 9.96 -0.31 -11.24
CA VAL A 146 10.07 1.08 -10.79
C VAL A 146 10.49 1.99 -11.94
N ASN A 147 9.76 3.10 -12.10
CA ASN A 147 10.10 4.19 -13.01
C ASN A 147 10.86 5.30 -12.28
N PHE A 148 12.16 5.41 -12.54
CA PHE A 148 12.99 6.52 -12.10
C PHE A 148 12.88 7.66 -13.11
N TYR A 149 12.18 8.72 -12.73
CA TYR A 149 11.81 9.82 -13.61
C TYR A 149 12.28 11.18 -13.06
N SER A 150 12.05 12.24 -13.83
CA SER A 150 12.23 13.62 -13.37
C SER A 150 11.05 14.46 -13.84
N THR A 151 10.59 15.39 -13.01
CA THR A 151 9.51 16.34 -13.35
C THR A 151 9.87 17.31 -14.48
N PHE A 152 11.17 17.47 -14.79
CA PHE A 152 11.69 18.34 -15.85
C PHE A 152 12.05 17.59 -17.15
N CYS A 153 11.66 16.32 -17.27
CA CYS A 153 12.06 15.44 -18.37
C CYS A 153 10.89 15.19 -19.34
N SER A 154 10.99 15.69 -20.58
CA SER A 154 9.94 15.50 -21.61
C SER A 154 9.62 14.03 -21.87
N HIS A 155 10.64 13.18 -21.99
CA HIS A 155 10.45 11.74 -22.21
C HIS A 155 9.75 11.02 -21.05
N CYS A 156 9.80 11.61 -19.85
CA CYS A 156 9.13 11.10 -18.67
C CYS A 156 7.64 11.44 -18.73
N HIS A 157 7.29 12.64 -19.19
CA HIS A 157 5.92 13.04 -19.49
C HIS A 157 5.32 12.20 -20.63
N ASP A 158 6.08 11.95 -21.69
CA ASP A 158 5.66 11.08 -22.80
C ASP A 158 5.34 9.64 -22.33
N LEU A 159 6.10 9.14 -21.34
CA LEU A 159 5.91 7.80 -20.77
C LEU A 159 4.72 7.71 -19.81
N ALA A 160 4.40 8.79 -19.10
CA ALA A 160 3.45 8.76 -17.99
C ALA A 160 2.08 8.14 -18.34
N PRO A 161 1.44 8.43 -19.49
CA PRO A 161 0.19 7.76 -19.87
C PRO A 161 0.33 6.24 -20.01
N THR A 162 1.39 5.77 -20.67
CA THR A 162 1.64 4.33 -20.83
C THR A 162 2.00 3.66 -19.51
N TRP A 163 2.69 4.35 -18.61
CA TRP A 163 3.02 3.82 -17.28
C TRP A 163 1.76 3.60 -16.43
N ARG A 164 0.78 4.51 -16.50
CA ARG A 164 -0.54 4.37 -15.85
C ARG A 164 -1.33 3.19 -16.41
N GLU A 165 -1.40 3.09 -17.73
CA GLU A 165 -2.10 1.99 -18.40
C GLU A 165 -1.46 0.65 -18.03
N PHE A 166 -0.13 0.59 -18.02
CA PHE A 166 0.63 -0.58 -17.60
C PHE A 166 0.38 -0.93 -16.13
N ALA A 167 0.33 0.06 -15.23
CA ALA A 167 0.03 -0.18 -13.82
C ALA A 167 -1.34 -0.80 -13.59
N ARG A 168 -2.36 -0.33 -14.32
CA ARG A 168 -3.70 -0.94 -14.28
C ARG A 168 -3.70 -2.34 -14.87
N GLU A 169 -3.01 -2.58 -15.98
CA GLU A 169 -2.97 -3.89 -16.66
C GLU A 169 -2.26 -4.98 -15.84
N MET A 170 -1.33 -4.58 -14.98
CA MET A 170 -0.45 -5.47 -14.20
C MET A 170 -0.69 -5.42 -12.68
N GLU A 171 -1.76 -4.76 -12.25
CA GLU A 171 -2.18 -4.71 -10.85
C GLU A 171 -2.29 -6.12 -10.24
N GLY A 172 -1.70 -6.30 -9.06
CA GLY A 172 -1.63 -7.58 -8.35
C GLY A 172 -0.61 -8.58 -8.91
N VAL A 173 -0.07 -8.35 -10.11
CA VAL A 173 0.95 -9.22 -10.72
C VAL A 173 2.37 -8.74 -10.41
N VAL A 174 2.59 -7.43 -10.46
CA VAL A 174 3.85 -6.77 -10.12
C VAL A 174 3.52 -5.44 -9.45
N ARG A 175 4.27 -5.05 -8.42
CA ARG A 175 4.10 -3.73 -7.81
C ARG A 175 4.75 -2.66 -8.68
N ILE A 176 4.03 -1.58 -8.93
CA ILE A 176 4.50 -0.51 -9.80
C ILE A 176 4.92 0.69 -8.97
N GLY A 177 6.18 1.08 -9.11
CA GLY A 177 6.78 2.19 -8.39
C GLY A 177 7.11 3.37 -9.29
N ALA A 178 7.19 4.56 -8.71
CA ALA A 178 7.75 5.74 -9.35
C ALA A 178 8.61 6.54 -8.36
N VAL A 179 9.84 6.85 -8.76
CA VAL A 179 10.80 7.65 -7.98
C VAL A 179 11.09 8.93 -8.74
N ASN A 180 10.86 10.07 -8.08
CA ASN A 180 11.16 11.39 -8.66
C ASN A 180 12.60 11.80 -8.34
N CYS A 181 13.51 11.59 -9.28
CA CYS A 181 14.93 11.92 -9.14
C CYS A 181 15.23 13.42 -9.10
N ALA A 182 14.26 14.29 -9.43
CA ALA A 182 14.40 15.73 -9.23
C ALA A 182 14.26 16.12 -7.74
N GLU A 183 13.50 15.33 -6.97
CA GLU A 183 13.32 15.51 -5.53
C GLU A 183 14.31 14.66 -4.73
N ASP A 184 14.65 13.46 -5.21
CA ASP A 184 15.55 12.54 -4.54
C ASP A 184 16.72 12.07 -5.43
N PRO A 185 17.69 12.96 -5.73
CA PRO A 185 18.82 12.61 -6.57
C PRO A 185 19.74 11.56 -5.93
N MET A 186 19.80 11.51 -4.59
CA MET A 186 20.65 10.54 -3.87
C MET A 186 20.13 9.12 -4.02
N LEU A 187 18.82 8.90 -3.90
CA LEU A 187 18.22 7.60 -4.17
C LEU A 187 18.55 7.16 -5.61
N CYS A 188 18.28 8.00 -6.60
CA CYS A 188 18.52 7.64 -8.00
C CYS A 188 19.99 7.34 -8.31
N GLN A 189 20.93 8.10 -7.72
CA GLN A 189 22.35 7.81 -7.83
C GLN A 189 22.70 6.45 -7.21
N SER A 190 22.17 6.14 -6.02
CA SER A 190 22.40 4.85 -5.34
C SER A 190 21.89 3.65 -6.15
N GLN A 191 20.84 3.85 -6.95
CA GLN A 191 20.25 2.84 -7.83
C GLN A 191 20.90 2.80 -9.22
N ASN A 192 22.04 3.48 -9.43
CA ASN A 192 22.77 3.55 -10.69
C ASN A 192 21.95 4.12 -11.86
N VAL A 193 21.02 5.03 -11.59
CA VAL A 193 20.22 5.70 -12.62
C VAL A 193 21.07 6.76 -13.32
N MET A 194 21.36 6.54 -14.59
CA MET A 194 22.23 7.42 -15.40
C MET A 194 21.46 8.38 -16.34
N GLY A 195 20.14 8.22 -16.44
CA GLY A 195 19.30 9.03 -17.32
C GLY A 195 17.82 8.77 -17.09
N TYR A 196 16.96 9.65 -17.62
CA TYR A 196 15.52 9.61 -17.36
C TYR A 196 14.68 9.48 -18.64
N PRO A 197 13.56 8.73 -18.59
CA PRO A 197 13.21 7.78 -17.53
C PRO A 197 14.10 6.53 -17.61
N SER A 198 14.41 5.94 -16.45
CA SER A 198 15.01 4.60 -16.34
C SER A 198 14.02 3.66 -15.65
N LEU A 199 13.76 2.50 -16.27
CA LEU A 199 12.81 1.52 -15.77
C LEU A 199 13.59 0.31 -15.25
N VAL A 200 13.39 -0.06 -13.99
CA VAL A 200 14.20 -1.09 -13.31
C VAL A 200 13.30 -2.11 -12.61
N LEU A 201 13.51 -3.39 -12.90
CA LEU A 201 12.81 -4.50 -12.26
C LEU A 201 13.62 -5.07 -11.10
N TYR A 202 13.04 -5.08 -9.91
CA TYR A 202 13.58 -5.61 -8.67
C TYR A 202 13.01 -7.01 -8.39
N PRO A 203 13.73 -7.89 -7.65
CA PRO A 203 14.95 -7.63 -6.87
C PRO A 203 16.27 -7.68 -7.67
N ASN A 204 16.24 -8.08 -8.94
CA ASN A 204 17.45 -8.32 -9.73
C ASN A 204 18.11 -7.06 -10.32
N ASN A 205 17.60 -5.86 -9.99
CA ASN A 205 18.07 -4.57 -10.51
C ASN A 205 18.18 -4.55 -12.05
N LEU A 206 17.21 -5.18 -12.73
CA LEU A 206 17.27 -5.38 -14.17
C LEU A 206 16.71 -4.16 -14.90
N PHE A 207 17.61 -3.41 -15.55
CA PHE A 207 17.23 -2.26 -16.38
C PHE A 207 16.52 -2.71 -17.67
N TYR A 208 15.34 -2.16 -17.90
CA TYR A 208 14.59 -2.36 -19.13
C TYR A 208 15.10 -1.46 -20.25
N GLN A 209 15.43 -2.06 -21.39
CA GLN A 209 15.99 -1.40 -22.58
C GLN A 209 15.06 -1.50 -23.81
N GLY A 210 13.86 -2.06 -23.64
CA GLY A 210 12.92 -2.28 -24.73
C GLY A 210 12.06 -1.06 -25.07
N PRO A 211 11.12 -1.21 -26.03
CA PRO A 211 10.19 -0.14 -26.39
C PRO A 211 9.23 0.15 -25.24
N ARG A 212 9.10 1.42 -24.86
CA ARG A 212 8.22 1.88 -23.77
C ARG A 212 6.74 1.92 -24.16
N THR A 213 6.25 0.87 -24.80
CA THR A 213 4.83 0.65 -25.14
C THR A 213 4.22 -0.30 -24.13
N LEU A 214 2.89 -0.26 -23.94
CA LEU A 214 2.19 -1.17 -23.02
C LEU A 214 2.61 -2.63 -23.25
N LYS A 215 2.52 -3.09 -24.51
CA LYS A 215 2.93 -4.45 -24.89
C LYS A 215 4.39 -4.75 -24.55
N GLY A 216 5.31 -3.81 -24.82
CA GLY A 216 6.73 -4.00 -24.56
C GLY A 216 7.05 -4.15 -23.07
N LEU A 217 6.34 -3.41 -22.21
CA LEU A 217 6.46 -3.48 -20.76
C LEU A 217 5.83 -4.76 -20.21
N THR A 218 4.62 -5.08 -20.65
CA THR A 218 3.91 -6.31 -20.26
C THR A 218 4.68 -7.56 -20.65
N ASP A 219 5.14 -7.66 -21.90
CA ASP A 219 5.91 -8.81 -22.38
C ASP A 219 7.19 -9.01 -21.55
N PHE A 220 7.87 -7.92 -21.18
CA PHE A 220 9.07 -7.97 -20.36
C PHE A 220 8.80 -8.51 -18.97
N VAL A 221 7.80 -7.98 -18.26
CA VAL A 221 7.48 -8.47 -16.91
C VAL A 221 6.97 -9.91 -16.94
N MET A 222 6.08 -10.23 -17.90
CA MET A 222 5.54 -11.59 -18.04
C MET A 222 6.61 -12.66 -18.33
N GLN A 223 7.74 -12.28 -18.93
CA GLN A 223 8.88 -13.18 -19.12
C GLN A 223 9.71 -13.41 -17.84
N LYS A 224 9.58 -12.54 -16.83
CA LYS A 224 10.32 -12.63 -15.56
C LYS A 224 9.51 -13.24 -14.43
N ILE A 225 8.20 -13.28 -14.57
CA ILE A 225 7.32 -13.98 -13.64
C ILE A 225 7.61 -15.47 -13.71
N VAL A 226 7.91 -16.05 -12.55
CA VAL A 226 7.98 -17.49 -12.35
C VAL A 226 6.68 -17.90 -11.67
N ALA A 227 5.72 -18.38 -12.46
CA ALA A 227 4.45 -18.87 -11.95
C ALA A 227 4.32 -20.38 -12.21
N GLU A 228 4.10 -21.15 -11.15
CA GLU A 228 3.84 -22.58 -11.25
C GLU A 228 2.37 -22.81 -11.62
N ILE A 229 2.16 -23.41 -12.79
CA ILE A 229 0.83 -23.78 -13.28
C ILE A 229 0.83 -25.29 -13.51
N HIS A 230 -0.06 -26.00 -12.81
CA HIS A 230 -0.12 -27.45 -12.90
C HIS A 230 -1.13 -27.91 -13.94
N ARG A 231 -0.70 -28.80 -14.83
CA ARG A 231 -1.64 -29.62 -15.59
C ARG A 231 -2.14 -30.75 -14.68
N ILE A 232 -3.41 -30.70 -14.33
CA ILE A 232 -4.04 -31.68 -13.44
C ILE A 232 -4.66 -32.77 -14.30
N THR A 233 -4.45 -34.01 -13.88
CA THR A 233 -4.89 -35.23 -14.55
C THR A 233 -5.41 -36.22 -13.52
N PHE A 234 -6.13 -37.24 -13.98
CA PHE A 234 -6.61 -38.31 -13.10
C PHE A 234 -5.47 -39.03 -12.33
N LYS A 235 -4.23 -38.97 -12.83
CA LYS A 235 -3.07 -39.64 -12.20
C LYS A 235 -2.44 -38.85 -11.06
N ASN A 236 -2.59 -37.53 -11.03
CA ASN A 236 -1.86 -36.67 -10.08
C ASN A 236 -2.76 -35.82 -9.18
N TYR A 237 -4.06 -35.65 -9.47
CA TYR A 237 -4.92 -34.74 -8.70
C TYR A 237 -4.94 -35.05 -7.20
N LEU A 238 -4.97 -36.33 -6.81
CA LEU A 238 -5.00 -36.71 -5.40
C LEU A 238 -3.66 -36.40 -4.72
N SER A 239 -2.54 -36.84 -5.30
CA SER A 239 -1.20 -36.56 -4.75
C SER A 239 -0.91 -35.06 -4.65
N LEU A 240 -1.30 -34.27 -5.66
CA LEU A 240 -1.16 -32.81 -5.64
C LEU A 240 -2.03 -32.15 -4.55
N SER A 241 -3.18 -32.73 -4.24
CA SER A 241 -4.10 -32.20 -3.26
C SER A 241 -3.74 -32.59 -1.82
N THR A 242 -3.15 -33.77 -1.58
CA THR A 242 -3.05 -34.33 -0.21
C THR A 242 -1.68 -34.85 0.18
N GLU A 243 -0.76 -35.12 -0.75
CA GLU A 243 0.51 -35.78 -0.45
C GLU A 243 1.72 -34.85 -0.60
N TRP A 244 1.67 -33.92 -1.55
CA TRP A 244 2.81 -33.06 -1.84
C TRP A 244 2.81 -31.87 -0.90
N GLU A 245 3.71 -31.89 0.09
CA GLU A 245 3.82 -30.87 1.16
C GLU A 245 3.86 -29.43 0.63
N LYS A 246 4.45 -29.21 -0.55
CA LYS A 246 4.49 -27.90 -1.19
C LYS A 246 3.11 -27.36 -1.58
N TYR A 247 2.18 -28.24 -1.96
CA TYR A 247 0.89 -27.86 -2.57
C TYR A 247 -0.30 -28.18 -1.67
N ALA A 248 -0.24 -29.27 -0.91
CA ALA A 248 -1.35 -29.77 -0.09
C ALA A 248 -1.92 -28.75 0.92
N PRO A 249 -1.12 -27.86 1.55
CA PRO A 249 -1.64 -26.84 2.47
C PRO A 249 -2.46 -25.74 1.80
N PHE A 250 -2.34 -25.58 0.48
CA PHE A 250 -2.96 -24.47 -0.25
C PHE A 250 -4.20 -24.91 -1.01
N PRO A 251 -5.23 -24.05 -1.09
CA PRO A 251 -6.39 -24.31 -1.94
C PRO A 251 -6.01 -24.33 -3.43
N TRP A 252 -6.91 -24.83 -4.27
CA TRP A 252 -6.72 -24.95 -5.70
C TRP A 252 -7.71 -24.09 -6.48
N VAL A 253 -7.22 -23.32 -7.44
CA VAL A 253 -8.01 -22.67 -8.49
C VAL A 253 -7.74 -23.40 -9.80
N ILE A 254 -8.77 -24.05 -10.34
CA ILE A 254 -8.63 -24.95 -11.48
C ILE A 254 -9.52 -24.47 -12.62
N ASP A 255 -8.91 -24.24 -13.77
CA ASP A 255 -9.58 -23.95 -15.04
C ASP A 255 -9.85 -25.26 -15.81
N PHE A 256 -11.12 -25.61 -15.99
CA PHE A 256 -11.57 -26.77 -16.74
C PHE A 256 -11.93 -26.33 -18.16
N CYS A 257 -11.11 -26.77 -19.11
CA CYS A 257 -11.11 -26.25 -20.48
C CYS A 257 -11.55 -27.32 -21.47
N GLU A 258 -12.50 -27.04 -22.35
CA GLU A 258 -12.81 -27.95 -23.46
C GLU A 258 -11.77 -27.81 -24.59
N ASP A 259 -11.33 -26.58 -24.85
CA ASP A 259 -10.32 -26.19 -25.83
C ASP A 259 -9.54 -24.91 -25.41
N GLU A 260 -8.72 -24.34 -26.30
CA GLU A 260 -7.96 -23.09 -26.01
C GLU A 260 -8.83 -21.82 -26.05
N GLU A 261 -10.06 -21.87 -26.60
CA GLU A 261 -10.94 -20.69 -26.76
C GLU A 261 -11.95 -20.55 -25.61
N SER A 262 -12.38 -21.66 -25.02
CA SER A 262 -13.28 -21.74 -23.87
C SER A 262 -12.60 -21.53 -22.51
N CYS A 263 -11.27 -21.36 -22.49
CA CYS A 263 -10.47 -21.32 -21.27
C CYS A 263 -9.90 -19.95 -20.92
N LEU A 264 -9.39 -19.85 -19.69
CA LEU A 264 -8.49 -18.77 -19.33
C LEU A 264 -7.27 -18.78 -20.26
N SER A 265 -6.99 -17.67 -20.94
CA SER A 265 -5.86 -17.57 -21.85
C SER A 265 -4.53 -17.90 -21.12
N LYS A 266 -3.52 -18.40 -21.86
CA LYS A 266 -2.20 -18.71 -21.28
C LYS A 266 -1.60 -17.52 -20.52
N THR A 267 -1.85 -16.30 -21.00
CA THR A 267 -1.42 -15.06 -20.35
C THR A 267 -2.19 -14.81 -19.07
N ASN A 268 -3.52 -14.87 -19.11
CA ASN A 268 -4.37 -14.63 -17.93
C ASN A 268 -4.14 -15.68 -16.84
N ARG A 269 -3.91 -16.95 -17.22
CA ARG A 269 -3.57 -18.02 -16.28
C ARG A 269 -2.23 -17.76 -15.58
N ARG A 270 -1.24 -17.23 -16.30
CA ARG A 270 0.04 -16.81 -15.70
C ARG A 270 -0.09 -15.60 -14.80
N LYS A 271 -0.89 -14.61 -15.19
CA LYS A 271 -1.20 -13.46 -14.33
C LYS A 271 -1.86 -13.94 -13.03
N LEU A 272 -2.91 -14.74 -13.14
CA LEU A 272 -3.63 -15.31 -12.00
C LEU A 272 -2.71 -16.11 -11.07
N ALA A 273 -1.87 -17.00 -11.64
CA ALA A 273 -0.91 -17.78 -10.86
C ALA A 273 0.14 -16.90 -10.16
N SER A 274 0.52 -15.76 -10.75
CA SER A 274 1.38 -14.78 -10.10
C SER A 274 0.67 -14.07 -8.95
N MET A 275 -0.59 -13.64 -9.17
CA MET A 275 -1.39 -12.95 -8.16
C MET A 275 -1.69 -13.83 -6.95
N LEU A 276 -1.90 -15.13 -7.19
CA LEU A 276 -2.20 -16.13 -6.16
C LEU A 276 -0.96 -16.81 -5.58
N ASN A 277 0.25 -16.36 -5.94
CA ASN A 277 1.49 -16.95 -5.43
C ASN A 277 1.52 -16.88 -3.90
N GLY A 278 1.72 -18.04 -3.26
CA GLY A 278 1.67 -18.17 -1.80
C GLY A 278 0.26 -18.12 -1.18
N LEU A 279 -0.81 -18.03 -1.97
CA LEU A 279 -2.20 -18.00 -1.49
C LEU A 279 -3.02 -19.20 -1.98
N ALA A 280 -2.85 -19.58 -3.24
CA ALA A 280 -3.55 -20.72 -3.83
C ALA A 280 -2.74 -21.31 -4.99
N ASN A 281 -2.84 -22.62 -5.17
CA ASN A 281 -2.31 -23.31 -6.33
C ASN A 281 -3.18 -23.01 -7.55
N VAL A 282 -2.56 -22.80 -8.72
CA VAL A 282 -3.28 -22.63 -9.98
C VAL A 282 -3.02 -23.82 -10.91
N GLY A 283 -4.10 -24.38 -11.43
CA GLY A 283 -4.03 -25.51 -12.35
C GLY A 283 -5.03 -25.42 -13.49
N TYR A 284 -4.90 -26.36 -14.42
CA TYR A 284 -5.89 -26.54 -15.48
C TYR A 284 -6.09 -28.01 -15.82
N VAL A 285 -7.29 -28.34 -16.27
CA VAL A 285 -7.69 -29.66 -16.75
C VAL A 285 -8.20 -29.52 -18.17
N THR A 286 -7.76 -30.41 -19.06
CA THR A 286 -8.27 -30.47 -20.43
C THR A 286 -9.42 -31.48 -20.49
N CYS A 287 -10.63 -31.01 -20.77
CA CYS A 287 -11.88 -31.76 -20.84
C CYS A 287 -12.39 -31.83 -22.29
N PRO A 288 -11.75 -32.62 -23.18
CA PRO A 288 -12.13 -32.64 -24.60
C PRO A 288 -13.59 -33.09 -24.79
N GLU A 289 -14.21 -32.59 -25.87
CA GLU A 289 -15.57 -32.97 -26.26
C GLU A 289 -15.74 -34.50 -26.26
N HIS A 290 -16.92 -34.95 -25.79
CA HIS A 290 -17.32 -36.34 -25.48
C HIS A 290 -17.14 -36.84 -24.03
N LYS A 291 -16.76 -35.99 -23.07
CA LYS A 291 -16.77 -36.29 -21.60
C LYS A 291 -16.12 -37.64 -21.24
N ARG A 292 -15.10 -38.10 -21.97
CA ARG A 292 -14.42 -39.38 -21.66
C ARG A 292 -13.38 -39.25 -20.56
N ASP A 293 -12.94 -38.04 -20.25
CA ASP A 293 -12.02 -37.82 -19.16
C ASP A 293 -12.72 -38.08 -17.81
N LEU A 294 -12.17 -39.05 -17.06
CA LEU A 294 -12.71 -39.48 -15.78
C LEU A 294 -12.58 -38.40 -14.71
N LEU A 295 -11.58 -37.52 -14.81
CA LEU A 295 -11.38 -36.41 -13.88
C LEU A 295 -12.45 -35.34 -14.10
N CYS A 296 -12.72 -34.96 -15.35
CA CYS A 296 -13.76 -33.96 -15.64
C CYS A 296 -15.16 -34.43 -15.21
N LYS A 297 -15.46 -35.73 -15.34
CA LYS A 297 -16.69 -36.31 -14.79
C LYS A 297 -16.73 -36.28 -13.26
N LYS A 298 -15.58 -36.49 -12.62
CA LYS A 298 -15.45 -36.61 -11.17
C LYS A 298 -15.48 -35.26 -10.46
N LEU A 299 -14.96 -34.21 -11.11
CA LEU A 299 -14.88 -32.86 -10.55
C LEU A 299 -15.87 -31.96 -11.29
N ARG A 300 -15.44 -31.44 -12.44
CA ARG A 300 -16.15 -30.42 -13.21
C ARG A 300 -15.82 -30.56 -14.69
N ASP A 301 -16.75 -30.21 -15.56
CA ASP A 301 -16.61 -30.37 -17.01
C ASP A 301 -16.20 -29.08 -17.75
N ASN A 302 -16.49 -27.88 -17.23
CA ASN A 302 -16.03 -26.62 -17.80
C ASN A 302 -15.94 -25.48 -16.76
N GLY A 303 -15.26 -24.38 -17.11
CA GLY A 303 -15.20 -23.16 -16.31
C GLY A 303 -14.17 -23.23 -15.17
N ILE A 304 -14.20 -22.23 -14.28
CA ILE A 304 -13.20 -22.07 -13.22
C ILE A 304 -13.84 -22.39 -11.87
N ALA A 305 -13.13 -23.17 -11.05
CA ALA A 305 -13.57 -23.51 -9.71
C ALA A 305 -12.44 -23.42 -8.69
N PHE A 306 -12.80 -22.97 -7.49
CA PHE A 306 -12.00 -23.03 -6.28
C PHE A 306 -12.31 -24.30 -5.49
N TYR A 307 -11.28 -24.95 -4.96
CA TYR A 307 -11.36 -26.08 -4.06
C TYR A 307 -10.55 -25.79 -2.80
N PRO A 308 -11.09 -25.98 -1.59
CA PRO A 308 -10.33 -25.84 -0.36
C PRO A 308 -9.10 -26.78 -0.31
N ALA A 309 -8.12 -26.43 0.52
CA ALA A 309 -6.91 -27.22 0.71
C ALA A 309 -7.25 -28.68 1.08
N GLY A 310 -6.61 -29.66 0.43
CA GLY A 310 -6.89 -31.08 0.66
C GLY A 310 -8.23 -31.61 0.11
N GLN A 311 -9.09 -30.77 -0.48
CA GLN A 311 -10.49 -31.10 -0.77
C GLN A 311 -10.83 -31.04 -2.28
N LEU A 312 -10.01 -31.67 -3.11
CA LEU A 312 -10.19 -31.71 -4.56
C LEU A 312 -11.26 -32.75 -4.97
N MET A 313 -12.52 -32.43 -4.66
CA MET A 313 -13.72 -33.25 -4.90
C MET A 313 -14.94 -32.38 -5.21
N LYS A 314 -15.90 -32.91 -5.98
CA LYS A 314 -17.01 -32.14 -6.54
C LYS A 314 -17.88 -31.44 -5.50
N GLU A 315 -18.09 -32.07 -4.35
CA GLU A 315 -18.96 -31.55 -3.29
C GLU A 315 -18.38 -30.32 -2.58
N GLN A 316 -17.09 -30.03 -2.77
CA GLN A 316 -16.37 -28.91 -2.15
C GLN A 316 -16.06 -27.79 -3.17
N GLU A 317 -16.58 -27.91 -4.39
CA GLU A 317 -16.32 -26.92 -5.44
C GLU A 317 -17.04 -25.60 -5.17
N HIS A 318 -16.33 -24.51 -5.43
CA HIS A 318 -16.89 -23.16 -5.44
C HIS A 318 -16.67 -22.57 -6.83
N GLU A 319 -17.75 -22.41 -7.59
CA GLU A 319 -17.70 -21.86 -8.95
C GLU A 319 -17.30 -20.38 -8.95
N ILE A 320 -16.46 -20.02 -9.92
CA ILE A 320 -16.05 -18.64 -10.18
C ILE A 320 -16.50 -18.27 -11.60
N ASP A 321 -17.52 -17.43 -11.69
CA ASP A 321 -18.10 -16.96 -12.96
C ASP A 321 -17.35 -15.73 -13.49
N SER A 322 -16.09 -15.93 -13.88
CA SER A 322 -15.28 -14.91 -14.56
C SER A 322 -14.05 -15.54 -15.23
N PHE A 323 -13.56 -14.90 -16.29
CA PHE A 323 -12.27 -15.19 -16.94
C PHE A 323 -11.27 -14.03 -16.79
N ASP A 324 -11.63 -12.99 -16.03
CA ASP A 324 -10.71 -11.91 -15.68
C ASP A 324 -9.86 -12.29 -14.46
N PRO A 325 -8.52 -12.24 -14.53
CA PRO A 325 -7.66 -12.61 -13.41
C PRO A 325 -7.92 -11.83 -12.12
N LYS A 326 -8.31 -10.55 -12.18
CA LYS A 326 -8.55 -9.72 -10.99
C LYS A 326 -9.86 -10.08 -10.32
N GLU A 327 -10.89 -10.35 -11.11
CA GLU A 327 -12.17 -10.82 -10.60
C GLU A 327 -12.02 -12.20 -9.97
N ILE A 328 -11.30 -13.13 -10.61
CA ILE A 328 -11.00 -14.45 -10.06
C ILE A 328 -10.20 -14.32 -8.76
N TYR A 329 -9.13 -13.53 -8.76
CA TYR A 329 -8.33 -13.27 -7.56
C TYR A 329 -9.19 -12.74 -6.41
N SER A 330 -10.03 -11.74 -6.68
CA SER A 330 -10.94 -11.16 -5.68
C SER A 330 -11.94 -12.19 -5.13
N ALA A 331 -12.48 -13.05 -6.00
CA ALA A 331 -13.36 -14.14 -5.60
C ALA A 331 -12.62 -15.15 -4.71
N VAL A 332 -11.38 -15.51 -5.06
CA VAL A 332 -10.55 -16.42 -4.27
C VAL A 332 -10.28 -15.84 -2.88
N LEU A 333 -9.94 -14.55 -2.77
CA LEU A 333 -9.74 -13.92 -1.45
C LEU A 333 -10.99 -13.99 -0.57
N ASN A 334 -12.18 -13.87 -1.15
CA ASN A 334 -13.42 -14.03 -0.39
C ASN A 334 -13.61 -15.47 0.13
N LEU A 335 -13.19 -16.46 -0.67
CA LEU A 335 -13.29 -17.89 -0.39
C LEU A 335 -12.18 -18.41 0.53
N LEU A 336 -11.10 -17.65 0.73
CA LEU A 336 -10.06 -18.01 1.69
C LEU A 336 -10.66 -18.13 3.11
N PRO A 337 -10.17 -19.09 3.91
CA PRO A 337 -10.67 -19.32 5.25
C PRO A 337 -10.43 -18.09 6.14
N GLU A 338 -11.36 -17.86 7.06
CA GLU A 338 -11.17 -16.90 8.14
C GLU A 338 -10.08 -17.36 9.11
N TRP A 339 -9.53 -16.43 9.87
CA TRP A 339 -8.63 -16.79 10.97
C TRP A 339 -9.42 -17.54 12.04
N ASN A 340 -8.83 -18.60 12.57
CA ASN A 340 -9.46 -19.37 13.64
C ASN A 340 -9.60 -18.50 14.91
N GLU A 341 -10.74 -18.61 15.59
CA GLU A 341 -10.92 -18.00 16.92
C GLU A 341 -9.94 -18.65 17.92
N LEU A 342 -9.40 -17.83 18.82
CA LEU A 342 -8.57 -18.29 19.92
C LEU A 342 -9.45 -18.93 21.01
N SER A 343 -9.03 -20.07 21.53
CA SER A 343 -9.64 -20.66 22.73
C SER A 343 -8.88 -20.28 24.01
N ASP A 344 -9.55 -20.35 25.16
CA ASP A 344 -8.93 -20.07 26.47
C ASP A 344 -7.70 -20.95 26.72
N GLU A 345 -7.77 -22.25 26.38
CA GLU A 345 -6.65 -23.19 26.52
C GLU A 345 -5.45 -22.84 25.62
N GLU A 346 -5.70 -22.30 24.42
CA GLU A 346 -4.64 -21.83 23.53
C GLU A 346 -4.01 -20.54 24.06
N TYR A 347 -4.82 -19.64 24.63
CA TYR A 347 -4.31 -18.39 25.22
C TYR A 347 -3.38 -18.66 26.41
N GLU A 348 -3.78 -19.54 27.32
CA GLU A 348 -2.94 -19.92 28.46
C GLU A 348 -1.58 -20.49 28.00
N LYS A 349 -1.57 -21.33 26.95
CA LYS A 349 -0.32 -21.86 26.37
C LYS A 349 0.57 -20.77 25.78
N ILE A 350 -0.02 -19.74 25.17
CA ILE A 350 0.73 -18.59 24.64
C ILE A 350 1.40 -17.83 25.81
N LEU A 351 0.69 -17.65 26.93
CA LEU A 351 1.22 -16.94 28.11
C LEU A 351 2.26 -17.74 28.89
N GLU A 352 2.12 -19.06 28.97
CA GLU A 352 3.10 -19.97 29.57
C GLU A 352 4.44 -19.98 28.81
N GLY A 353 4.43 -19.49 27.57
CA GLY A 353 5.57 -19.46 26.67
C GLY A 353 5.71 -20.78 25.92
N ASN A 354 5.54 -20.73 24.61
CA ASN A 354 5.92 -21.79 23.68
C ASN A 354 7.00 -21.25 22.71
N ASP A 355 7.67 -22.14 21.99
CA ASP A 355 8.65 -21.72 20.96
C ASP A 355 7.95 -21.17 19.68
N GLU A 356 6.63 -20.97 19.70
CA GLU A 356 5.83 -20.58 18.53
C GLU A 356 5.47 -19.09 18.55
N THR A 357 5.93 -18.35 17.55
CA THR A 357 5.49 -16.97 17.35
C THR A 357 4.03 -16.91 16.93
N THR A 358 3.21 -16.19 17.69
CA THR A 358 1.76 -16.11 17.47
C THR A 358 1.29 -14.67 17.28
N LEU A 359 0.61 -14.40 16.17
CA LEU A 359 -0.05 -13.13 15.89
C LEU A 359 -1.54 -13.21 16.26
N LEU A 360 -1.94 -12.44 17.27
CA LEU A 360 -3.33 -12.30 17.69
C LEU A 360 -3.93 -11.01 17.14
N ARG A 361 -5.09 -11.14 16.49
CA ARG A 361 -5.93 -10.01 16.10
C ARG A 361 -7.11 -9.87 17.05
N PHE A 362 -7.12 -8.79 17.82
CA PHE A 362 -8.22 -8.41 18.70
C PHE A 362 -9.20 -7.51 17.94
N PHE A 363 -10.49 -7.82 18.04
CA PHE A 363 -11.56 -7.04 17.43
C PHE A 363 -12.80 -7.03 18.32
N ASP A 364 -13.74 -6.12 18.06
CA ASP A 364 -15.02 -6.07 18.75
C ASP A 364 -16.12 -6.57 17.80
N GLY A 365 -16.57 -7.82 18.00
CA GLY A 365 -17.60 -8.42 17.17
C GLY A 365 -18.98 -7.77 17.28
N SER A 366 -19.19 -6.87 18.25
CA SER A 366 -20.43 -6.10 18.37
C SER A 366 -20.51 -4.89 17.43
N LYS A 367 -19.37 -4.48 16.84
CA LYS A 367 -19.29 -3.41 15.86
C LYS A 367 -19.39 -3.96 14.44
N GLU A 368 -19.98 -3.19 13.54
CA GLU A 368 -19.87 -3.47 12.11
C GLU A 368 -18.39 -3.40 11.69
N ALA A 369 -17.99 -4.29 10.78
CA ALA A 369 -16.64 -4.27 10.24
C ALA A 369 -16.37 -2.91 9.58
N GLU A 370 -15.33 -2.21 10.04
CA GLU A 370 -15.02 -0.85 9.59
C GLU A 370 -14.71 -0.78 8.09
N ASP A 371 -14.09 -1.83 7.53
CA ASP A 371 -13.80 -1.92 6.09
C ASP A 371 -13.70 -3.40 5.61
N LEU A 372 -14.69 -3.84 4.85
CA LEU A 372 -14.73 -5.20 4.26
C LEU A 372 -13.54 -5.48 3.32
N SER A 373 -12.95 -4.44 2.72
CA SER A 373 -11.78 -4.60 1.85
C SER A 373 -10.54 -4.97 2.67
N VAL A 374 -10.35 -4.36 3.85
CA VAL A 374 -9.26 -4.67 4.77
C VAL A 374 -9.43 -6.08 5.34
N GLU A 375 -10.63 -6.47 5.76
CA GLU A 375 -10.91 -7.83 6.26
C GLU A 375 -10.49 -8.91 5.26
N ARG A 376 -10.82 -8.70 3.99
CA ARG A 376 -10.46 -9.62 2.90
C ARG A 376 -8.96 -9.73 2.71
N GLU A 377 -8.23 -8.62 2.81
CA GLU A 377 -6.78 -8.59 2.67
C GLU A 377 -6.08 -9.33 3.84
N LEU A 378 -6.63 -9.23 5.06
CA LEU A 378 -6.07 -9.91 6.25
C LEU A 378 -6.08 -11.44 6.15
N LYS A 379 -6.99 -12.03 5.36
CA LYS A 379 -7.04 -13.48 5.12
C LYS A 379 -5.78 -14.05 4.47
N LYS A 380 -4.94 -13.20 3.89
CA LYS A 380 -3.67 -13.60 3.26
C LYS A 380 -2.59 -13.92 4.27
N LEU A 381 -2.59 -13.26 5.43
CA LEU A 381 -1.49 -13.34 6.39
C LEU A 381 -1.13 -14.76 6.84
N PRO A 382 -2.10 -15.66 7.16
CA PRO A 382 -1.77 -17.04 7.54
C PRO A 382 -1.01 -17.81 6.44
N MET A 383 -1.32 -17.50 5.18
CA MET A 383 -0.70 -18.16 4.03
C MET A 383 0.65 -17.52 3.65
N MET A 384 0.78 -16.20 3.84
CA MET A 384 2.02 -15.46 3.60
C MET A 384 3.09 -15.72 4.66
N PHE A 385 2.67 -16.02 5.89
CA PHE A 385 3.56 -16.26 7.03
C PHE A 385 3.24 -17.61 7.68
N PRO A 386 3.53 -18.74 7.00
CA PRO A 386 3.17 -20.07 7.49
C PRO A 386 3.87 -20.44 8.81
N ASP A 387 4.99 -19.78 9.14
CA ASP A 387 5.73 -19.98 10.38
C ASP A 387 5.19 -19.15 11.56
N ILE A 388 4.20 -18.28 11.32
CA ILE A 388 3.53 -17.48 12.36
C ILE A 388 2.11 -17.98 12.53
N THR A 389 1.78 -18.46 13.72
CA THR A 389 0.41 -18.86 14.05
C THR A 389 -0.48 -17.62 14.13
N THR A 390 -1.53 -17.55 13.31
CA THR A 390 -2.49 -16.41 13.30
C THR A 390 -3.82 -16.81 13.92
N LYS A 391 -4.32 -16.02 14.88
CA LYS A 391 -5.62 -16.22 15.53
C LYS A 391 -6.36 -14.90 15.72
N ARG A 392 -7.68 -14.97 15.85
CA ARG A 392 -8.54 -13.81 16.17
C ARG A 392 -9.19 -13.94 17.54
N VAL A 393 -9.38 -12.82 18.21
CA VAL A 393 -9.97 -12.71 19.55
C VAL A 393 -11.11 -11.70 19.49
N ASP A 394 -12.32 -12.16 19.78
CA ASP A 394 -13.50 -11.30 19.88
C ASP A 394 -13.61 -10.74 21.30
N CYS A 395 -13.23 -9.49 21.50
CA CYS A 395 -13.27 -8.84 22.81
C CYS A 395 -14.70 -8.65 23.35
N SER A 396 -15.73 -8.78 22.51
CA SER A 396 -17.12 -8.79 22.98
C SER A 396 -17.51 -10.11 23.66
N LYS A 397 -16.76 -11.19 23.38
CA LYS A 397 -16.96 -12.53 23.98
C LYS A 397 -15.91 -12.86 25.04
N MET A 398 -14.66 -12.47 24.81
CA MET A 398 -13.49 -12.76 25.66
C MET A 398 -13.04 -11.51 26.41
N THR A 399 -13.94 -10.93 27.21
CA THR A 399 -13.71 -9.64 27.88
C THR A 399 -12.54 -9.67 28.85
N ASP A 400 -12.30 -10.81 29.49
CA ASP A 400 -11.26 -10.95 30.52
C ASP A 400 -9.87 -10.82 29.90
N ILE A 401 -9.60 -11.56 28.81
CA ILE A 401 -8.35 -11.49 28.04
C ILE A 401 -8.06 -10.06 27.55
N CYS A 402 -9.06 -9.40 26.95
CA CYS A 402 -8.85 -8.06 26.42
C CYS A 402 -8.63 -7.02 27.54
N SER A 403 -9.30 -7.19 28.68
CA SER A 403 -9.14 -6.31 29.84
C SER A 403 -7.76 -6.44 30.48
N GLU A 404 -7.21 -7.66 30.59
CA GLU A 404 -5.86 -7.91 31.11
C GLU A 404 -4.78 -7.18 30.29
N LEU A 405 -4.96 -7.12 28.97
CA LEU A 405 -4.06 -6.43 28.05
C LEU A 405 -4.32 -4.91 27.96
N ASN A 406 -5.21 -4.37 28.80
CA ASN A 406 -5.66 -2.97 28.77
C ASN A 406 -6.15 -2.51 27.39
N LEU A 407 -6.79 -3.41 26.63
CA LEU A 407 -7.36 -3.09 25.33
C LEU A 407 -8.76 -2.49 25.52
N LYS A 408 -8.92 -1.22 25.16
CA LYS A 408 -10.23 -0.57 25.16
C LYS A 408 -10.90 -0.73 23.80
N THR A 409 -12.22 -0.57 23.77
CA THR A 409 -13.04 -0.61 22.55
C THR A 409 -12.62 0.42 21.48
N GLU A 410 -11.98 1.52 21.89
CA GLU A 410 -11.42 2.57 21.03
C GLU A 410 -10.05 2.20 20.42
N ASP A 411 -9.36 1.20 20.98
CA ASP A 411 -8.07 0.71 20.50
C ASP A 411 -8.21 -0.44 19.47
N LEU A 412 -9.44 -0.90 19.22
CA LEU A 412 -9.72 -2.06 18.37
C LEU A 412 -10.14 -1.60 16.95
N PRO A 413 -9.72 -2.32 15.89
CA PRO A 413 -8.97 -3.59 15.92
C PRO A 413 -7.48 -3.40 16.26
N LYS A 414 -6.89 -4.38 16.96
CA LYS A 414 -5.48 -4.35 17.39
C LYS A 414 -4.77 -5.65 17.11
N PHE A 415 -3.53 -5.57 16.66
CA PHE A 415 -2.66 -6.72 16.42
C PHE A 415 -1.58 -6.78 17.48
N ILE A 416 -1.35 -7.96 18.06
CA ILE A 416 -0.29 -8.20 19.03
C ILE A 416 0.47 -9.46 18.62
N LEU A 417 1.79 -9.33 18.49
CA LEU A 417 2.69 -10.43 18.19
C LEU A 417 3.32 -10.94 19.49
N PHE A 418 2.99 -12.17 19.85
CA PHE A 418 3.60 -12.92 20.95
C PHE A 418 4.79 -13.71 20.40
N LYS A 419 5.92 -13.65 21.10
CA LYS A 419 7.20 -14.22 20.66
C LYS A 419 7.69 -15.25 21.66
#